data_AF-B1XVH4-F1
#
_entry.id   AF-B1XVH4-F1
#
_cell.length_a   1.000
_cell.length_b   1.000
_cell.length_c   1.000
_cell.angle_alpha   90.00
_cell.angle_beta   90.00
_cell.angle_gamma   90.00
#
_symmetry.space_group_name_H-M   'P 1'
#
loop_
_entity.id
_entity.type
_entity.pdbx_description
1 polymer ?
#
loop_
_entity_poly.entity_id
_entity_poly.type
_entity_poly.pdbx_seq_one_letter_code
_entity_poly.pdbx_strand_id
1 'polypeptide(L)'
;MAAKPTIQMSSASVPLVHEVEVMDELGRLKTTYIPGERPLTIYLDKREVVTLMTLGSAPEALVLGYLRNQHLVESPDDIQSIQVDWETDSAAVKTRRSTVDIEALTSSG
;
A
#
# COMPACT_ATOMS: atom_id res chain seq x y z
N MET A 1 8.12 -17.09 27.36
CA MET A 1 7.32 -16.72 26.17
C MET A 1 8.21 -15.86 25.29
N ALA A 2 8.58 -16.30 24.09
CA ALA A 2 9.40 -15.48 23.20
C ALA A 2 8.61 -14.24 22.76
N ALA A 3 9.24 -13.06 22.74
CA ALA A 3 8.59 -11.83 22.29
C ALA A 3 8.21 -11.97 20.80
N LYS A 4 6.99 -11.58 20.43
CA LYS A 4 6.58 -11.55 19.02
C LYS A 4 7.43 -10.55 18.25
N PRO A 5 7.90 -10.87 17.04
CA PRO A 5 8.66 -9.93 16.23
C PRO A 5 7.83 -8.68 15.93
N THR A 6 8.39 -7.48 16.15
CA THR A 6 7.74 -6.24 15.75
C THR A 6 8.09 -5.92 14.29
N ILE A 7 7.08 -5.59 13.49
CA ILE A 7 7.24 -5.12 12.11
C ILE A 7 7.63 -3.63 12.16
N GLN A 8 8.69 -3.25 11.44
CA GLN A 8 9.05 -1.84 11.32
C GLN A 8 8.20 -1.17 10.23
N MET A 9 7.54 -0.05 10.55
CA MET A 9 6.63 0.66 9.63
C MET A 9 7.03 2.14 9.52
N SER A 10 6.96 2.69 8.31
CA SER A 10 7.20 4.12 8.04
C SER A 10 6.17 5.05 8.69
N SER A 11 4.97 4.54 9.00
CA SER A 11 3.82 5.32 9.47
C SER A 11 3.45 6.45 8.48
N ALA A 12 3.55 6.15 7.19
CA ALA A 12 3.29 7.11 6.13
C ALA A 12 1.78 7.31 5.92
N SER A 13 1.37 8.52 5.55
CA SER A 13 0.01 8.80 5.12
C SER A 13 -0.02 10.03 4.23
N VAL A 14 -1.10 10.16 3.45
CA VAL A 14 -1.36 11.30 2.56
C VAL A 14 -2.79 11.80 2.74
N PRO A 15 -3.08 13.05 2.34
CA PRO A 15 -4.44 13.57 2.34
C PRO A 15 -5.38 12.68 1.51
N LEU A 16 -6.49 12.29 2.15
CA LEU A 16 -7.52 11.41 1.58
C LEU A 16 -8.34 12.08 0.48
N VAL A 17 -8.50 13.40 0.59
CA VAL A 17 -9.32 14.21 -0.30
C VAL A 17 -8.55 15.46 -0.70
N HIS A 18 -8.85 15.96 -1.90
CA HIS A 18 -8.34 17.24 -2.36
C HIS A 18 -9.51 18.18 -2.67
N GLU A 19 -9.27 19.45 -2.40
CA GLU A 19 -10.24 20.51 -2.67
C GLU A 19 -10.28 20.84 -4.16
N VAL A 20 -11.48 20.96 -4.72
CA VAL A 20 -11.70 21.35 -6.11
C VAL A 20 -12.82 22.37 -6.21
N GLU A 21 -12.73 23.23 -7.22
CA GLU A 21 -13.81 24.15 -7.59
C GLU A 21 -14.68 23.50 -8.67
N VAL A 22 -16.00 23.48 -8.44
CA VAL A 22 -16.99 22.94 -9.36
C VAL A 22 -18.05 24.00 -9.67
N MET A 23 -18.63 23.92 -10.87
CA MET A 23 -19.72 24.78 -11.30
C MET A 23 -21.05 24.03 -11.18
N ASP A 24 -22.04 24.65 -10.53
CA ASP A 24 -23.38 24.06 -10.39
C ASP A 24 -24.30 24.36 -11.58
N GLU A 25 -25.53 23.83 -11.55
CA GLU A 25 -26.52 23.96 -12.63
C GLU A 25 -26.97 25.40 -12.90
N LEU A 26 -26.76 26.31 -11.95
CA LEU A 26 -27.08 27.74 -12.08
C LEU A 26 -25.83 28.57 -12.45
N GLY A 27 -24.71 27.91 -12.72
CA GLY A 27 -23.44 28.53 -13.09
C GLY A 27 -22.67 29.17 -11.93
N ARG A 28 -22.96 28.79 -10.69
CA ARG A 28 -22.23 29.28 -9.51
C ARG A 28 -21.06 28.37 -9.21
N LEU A 29 -19.91 28.96 -8.89
CA LEU A 29 -18.73 28.21 -8.42
C LEU A 29 -18.92 27.80 -6.94
N LYS A 30 -18.55 26.56 -6.63
CA LYS A 30 -18.60 25.96 -5.30
C LYS A 30 -17.34 25.15 -5.06
N THR A 31 -16.84 25.22 -3.83
CA THR A 31 -15.75 24.36 -3.35
C THR A 31 -16.33 23.02 -2.89
N THR A 32 -15.70 21.92 -3.28
CA THR A 32 -16.02 20.56 -2.80
C THR A 32 -14.75 19.74 -2.62
N TYR A 33 -14.86 18.61 -1.93
CA TYR A 33 -13.76 17.66 -1.72
C TYR A 33 -14.00 16.40 -2.54
N ILE A 34 -12.99 15.99 -3.30
CA ILE A 34 -13.02 14.72 -4.04
C ILE A 34 -11.96 13.76 -3.49
N PRO A 35 -12.21 12.43 -3.45
CA PRO A 35 -11.21 11.45 -3.08
C PRO A 35 -9.97 11.53 -3.96
N GLY A 36 -8.80 11.56 -3.32
CA GLY A 36 -7.51 11.55 -3.99
C GLY A 36 -6.95 10.14 -4.09
N GLU A 37 -7.47 9.33 -5.01
CA GLU A 37 -6.88 8.03 -5.31
C GLU A 37 -5.51 8.20 -5.98
N ARG A 38 -4.56 7.36 -5.58
CA ARG A 38 -3.21 7.32 -6.13
C ARG A 38 -2.71 5.88 -6.23
N PRO A 39 -1.78 5.60 -7.16
CA PRO A 39 -1.15 4.30 -7.23
C PRO A 39 -0.29 4.05 -5.99
N LEU A 40 -0.14 2.78 -5.64
CA LEU A 40 0.86 2.30 -4.70
C LEU A 40 1.43 0.99 -5.24
N THR A 41 2.68 1.02 -5.67
CA THR A 41 3.40 -0.15 -6.18
C THR A 41 4.07 -0.89 -5.03
N ILE A 42 3.66 -2.14 -4.81
CA ILE A 42 4.21 -3.00 -3.76
C ILE A 42 5.40 -3.78 -4.30
N TYR A 43 6.54 -3.62 -3.65
CA TYR A 43 7.75 -4.41 -3.87
C TYR A 43 7.95 -5.37 -2.70
N LEU A 44 8.01 -6.67 -2.96
CA LEU A 44 8.36 -7.68 -1.97
C LEU A 44 9.77 -8.18 -2.26
N ASP A 45 10.70 -7.97 -1.31
CA ASP A 45 12.11 -8.33 -1.45
C ASP A 45 12.73 -7.88 -2.80
N LYS A 46 12.44 -6.61 -3.17
CA LYS A 46 12.90 -5.92 -4.39
C LYS A 46 12.25 -6.39 -5.70
N ARG A 47 11.25 -7.27 -5.64
CA ARG A 47 10.46 -7.68 -6.81
C ARG A 47 9.13 -6.97 -6.79
N GLU A 48 8.74 -6.40 -7.92
CA GLU A 48 7.41 -5.80 -8.07
C GLU A 48 6.34 -6.89 -7.98
N VAL A 49 5.31 -6.65 -7.19
CA VAL A 49 4.19 -7.58 -7.00
C VAL A 49 2.95 -7.08 -7.74
N VAL A 50 2.58 -5.83 -7.47
CA VAL A 50 1.36 -5.19 -7.98
C VAL A 50 1.45 -3.68 -7.83
N THR A 51 0.73 -2.95 -8.68
CA THR A 51 0.32 -1.57 -8.41
C THR A 51 -1.18 -1.54 -8.16
N LEU A 52 -1.60 -1.00 -7.02
CA LEU A 52 -3.01 -0.86 -6.66
C LEU A 52 -3.38 0.61 -6.45
N MET A 53 -4.66 0.95 -6.59
CA MET A 53 -5.16 2.29 -6.28
C MET A 53 -5.57 2.36 -4.81
N THR A 54 -5.23 3.45 -4.13
CA THR A 54 -5.54 3.66 -2.71
C THR A 54 -5.75 5.13 -2.37
N LEU A 55 -6.48 5.39 -1.29
CA LEU A 55 -6.59 6.73 -0.70
C LEU A 55 -5.38 7.08 0.19
N GLY A 56 -4.62 6.09 0.65
CA GLY A 56 -3.32 6.30 1.32
C GLY A 56 -3.36 6.71 2.81
N SER A 57 -4.44 6.49 3.56
CA SER A 57 -4.48 6.77 5.01
C SER A 57 -3.71 5.78 5.88
N ALA A 58 -3.74 4.48 5.52
CA ALA A 58 -3.06 3.41 6.25
C ALA A 58 -2.38 2.44 5.27
N PRO A 59 -1.40 2.93 4.48
CA PRO A 59 -0.82 2.17 3.38
C PRO A 59 -0.07 0.92 3.87
N GLU A 60 0.60 0.93 5.03
CA GLU A 60 1.29 -0.27 5.53
C GLU A 60 0.31 -1.37 5.96
N ALA A 61 -0.84 -1.00 6.53
CA ALA A 61 -1.89 -1.95 6.87
C ALA A 61 -2.53 -2.55 5.60
N LEU A 62 -2.75 -1.72 4.58
CA LEU A 62 -3.20 -2.17 3.26
C LEU A 62 -2.23 -3.15 2.63
N VAL A 63 -0.92 -2.83 2.62
CA VAL A 63 0.14 -3.69 2.09
C VAL A 63 0.18 -5.02 2.84
N LEU A 64 0.17 -5.00 4.17
CA LEU A 64 0.17 -6.21 4.98
C LEU A 64 -1.07 -7.08 4.70
N GLY A 65 -2.25 -6.46 4.64
CA GLY A 65 -3.50 -7.14 4.31
C GLY A 65 -3.48 -7.76 2.92
N TYR A 66 -2.98 -7.03 1.93
CA TYR A 66 -2.84 -7.52 0.55
C TYR A 66 -1.94 -8.76 0.48
N LEU A 67 -0.73 -8.70 1.05
CA LEU A 67 0.21 -9.83 0.98
C LEU A 67 -0.34 -11.08 1.68
N ARG A 68 -1.05 -10.92 2.80
CA ARG A 68 -1.71 -12.05 3.49
C ARG A 68 -2.87 -12.61 2.66
N ASN A 69 -3.69 -11.75 2.06
CA ASN A 69 -4.84 -12.15 1.26
C ASN A 69 -4.43 -12.87 -0.03
N GLN A 70 -3.30 -12.47 -0.63
CA GLN A 70 -2.73 -13.12 -1.82
C GLN A 70 -1.84 -14.33 -1.49
N HIS A 71 -1.77 -14.74 -0.22
CA HIS A 71 -0.90 -15.85 0.23
C HIS A 71 0.59 -15.65 -0.10
N LEU A 72 1.02 -14.39 -0.27
CA LEU A 72 2.43 -14.01 -0.48
C LEU A 72 3.21 -14.00 0.84
N VAL A 73 2.54 -14.07 1.99
CA VAL A 73 3.15 -14.40 3.29
C VAL A 73 2.21 -15.22 4.16
N GLU A 74 2.77 -16.22 4.85
CA GLU A 74 2.04 -17.12 5.76
C GLU A 74 1.80 -16.52 7.15
N SER A 75 2.63 -15.58 7.60
CA SER A 75 2.50 -14.86 8.87
C SER A 75 2.90 -13.38 8.75
N PRO A 76 2.32 -12.43 9.51
CA PRO A 76 2.87 -11.08 9.61
C PRO A 76 4.27 -11.13 10.26
N ASP A 77 4.55 -12.18 11.04
CA ASP A 77 5.85 -12.44 11.65
C ASP A 77 6.92 -12.76 10.60
N ASP A 78 6.55 -13.00 9.34
CA ASP A 78 7.52 -13.12 8.24
C ASP A 78 7.96 -11.75 7.70
N ILE A 79 7.27 -10.65 8.03
CA ILE A 79 7.57 -9.30 7.53
C ILE A 79 8.51 -8.55 8.47
N GLN A 80 9.74 -8.30 8.04
CA GLN A 80 10.68 -7.46 8.78
C GLN A 80 10.23 -6.00 8.82
N SER A 81 9.92 -5.44 7.65
CA SER A 81 9.56 -4.03 7.51
C SER A 81 8.63 -3.77 6.33
N ILE A 82 7.79 -2.75 6.46
CA ILE A 82 7.03 -2.13 5.37
C ILE A 82 7.39 -0.65 5.37
N GLN A 83 7.90 -0.14 4.26
CA GLN A 83 8.28 1.26 4.10
C GLN A 83 7.54 1.82 2.90
N VAL A 84 6.73 2.84 3.12
CA VAL A 84 5.94 3.52 2.09
C VAL A 84 6.58 4.86 1.82
N ASP A 85 6.82 5.13 0.54
CA ASP A 85 7.34 6.38 0.03
C ASP A 85 6.38 6.94 -1.02
N TRP A 86 5.81 8.09 -0.70
CA TRP A 86 4.85 8.79 -1.56
C TRP A 86 5.51 9.67 -2.62
N GLU A 87 6.84 9.88 -2.57
CA GLU A 87 7.56 10.53 -3.68
C GLU A 87 7.70 9.58 -4.87
N THR A 88 7.74 8.28 -4.61
CA THR A 88 7.87 7.22 -5.61
C THR A 88 6.62 6.36 -5.77
N ASP A 89 5.53 6.69 -5.06
CA ASP A 89 4.28 5.92 -4.99
C ASP A 89 4.54 4.41 -4.75
N SER A 90 5.46 4.10 -3.84
CA SER A 90 5.95 2.73 -3.65
C SER A 90 5.88 2.26 -2.19
N ALA A 91 5.72 0.95 -2.02
CA ALA A 91 5.80 0.26 -0.74
C ALA A 91 6.86 -0.84 -0.82
N ALA A 92 8.01 -0.64 -0.17
CA ALA A 92 9.05 -1.64 -0.05
C ALA A 92 8.80 -2.53 1.17
N VAL A 93 8.63 -3.82 0.92
CA VAL A 93 8.42 -4.85 1.93
C VAL A 93 9.66 -5.75 1.97
N LYS A 94 10.19 -5.92 3.18
CA LYS A 94 11.30 -6.83 3.44
C LYS A 94 10.84 -7.98 4.31
N THR A 95 11.10 -9.21 3.88
CA THR A 95 10.82 -10.42 4.67
C THR A 95 12.00 -10.78 5.58
N ARG A 96 11.73 -11.53 6.66
CA ARG A 96 12.76 -12.09 7.54
C ARG A 96 13.41 -13.34 6.95
N ARG A 97 12.70 -14.03 6.05
CA ARG A 97 13.13 -15.24 5.35
C ARG A 97 12.58 -15.12 3.94
N SER A 98 13.40 -15.38 2.92
CA SER A 98 12.92 -15.43 1.54
C SER A 98 11.92 -16.57 1.41
N THR A 99 10.64 -16.24 1.31
CA THR A 99 9.55 -17.22 1.42
C THR A 99 8.85 -17.52 0.10
N VAL A 100 8.94 -16.67 -0.92
CA VAL A 100 8.01 -16.76 -2.06
C VAL A 100 8.67 -16.62 -3.42
N ASP A 101 8.39 -17.59 -4.29
CA ASP A 101 8.63 -17.50 -5.73
C ASP A 101 7.50 -16.71 -6.40
N ILE A 102 7.69 -15.39 -6.45
CA ILE A 102 6.69 -14.44 -6.96
C ILE A 102 6.36 -14.72 -8.43
N GLU A 103 7.34 -15.16 -9.24
CA GLU A 103 7.13 -15.43 -10.67
C GLU A 103 6.12 -16.57 -10.89
N ALA A 104 6.18 -17.62 -10.07
CA ALA A 104 5.22 -18.73 -10.15
C ALA A 104 3.78 -18.31 -9.79
N LEU A 105 3.62 -17.35 -8.87
CA LEU A 105 2.31 -16.88 -8.38
C LEU A 105 1.67 -15.84 -9.31
N THR A 106 2.46 -15.00 -9.98
CA THR A 106 1.94 -13.96 -10.89
C THR A 106 1.79 -14.43 -12.34
N SER A 107 2.39 -15.56 -12.72
CA SER A 107 2.32 -16.11 -14.10
C SER A 107 1.07 -16.96 -14.39
N SER A 108 0.19 -17.13 -13.40
CA SER A 108 -1.01 -18.01 -13.48
C SER A 108 -2.31 -17.24 -13.79
N GLY A 109 -2.22 -15.97 -14.22
CA GLY A 109 -3.35 -15.08 -14.50
C GLY A 109 -3.58 -14.83 -15.98
#